data_AF-A0A0D1E916-F1
#
_entry.id   AF-A0A0D1E916-F1
#
_cell.length_a   1.000
_cell.length_b   1.000
_cell.length_c   1.000
_cell.angle_alpha   90.00
_cell.angle_beta   90.00
_cell.angle_gamma   90.00
#
_symmetry.space_group_name_H-M   'P 1'
#
loop_
_entity.id
_entity.type
_entity.pdbx_description
1 polymer ?
#
loop_
_entity_poly.entity_id
_entity_poly.type
_entity_poly.pdbx_seq_one_letter_code
_entity_poly.pdbx_strand_id
1 'polypeptide(L)'
;MRRSASPSKVNRSATPVQASVRSDSSSVLKTPFKPLSGLEGHRNLIASKPTSNQKIAPISSVAASSTSTSTAARELRTRSTTELQEEVADMQMILSEKLIAHNASRAEAGLAEQQPEQIVAEYIRLLTEYNSVKDAVQVIFDKIAEIEQLPSKDIHARYGVGNEAK
;
A
#
# COMPACT_ATOMS: atom_id res chain seq x y z
N MET A 1 56.59 -25.10 28.76
CA MET A 1 55.63 -25.40 29.84
C MET A 1 54.27 -24.81 29.48
N ARG A 2 53.20 -25.54 29.81
CA ARG A 2 51.78 -25.36 29.43
C ARG A 2 51.18 -24.03 29.92
N ARG A 3 50.21 -23.47 29.17
CA ARG A 3 48.79 -23.21 29.57
C ARG A 3 48.12 -22.12 28.73
N SER A 4 47.11 -22.49 27.95
CA SER A 4 45.80 -21.80 27.94
C SER A 4 44.77 -22.68 27.22
N ALA A 5 43.62 -22.85 27.87
CA ALA A 5 42.54 -23.73 27.48
C ALA A 5 41.35 -22.91 26.93
N SER A 6 40.70 -23.50 25.93
CA SER A 6 39.29 -23.46 25.48
C SER A 6 38.40 -22.22 25.69
N PRO A 7 37.70 -21.78 24.63
CA PRO A 7 36.37 -21.15 24.75
C PRO A 7 35.24 -22.19 24.56
N SER A 8 34.27 -22.14 25.47
CA SER A 8 33.08 -22.98 25.56
C SER A 8 32.06 -22.70 24.43
N LYS A 9 31.64 -23.75 23.71
CA LYS A 9 30.39 -23.78 22.94
C LYS A 9 29.29 -24.36 23.84
N VAL A 10 28.29 -23.57 24.19
CA VAL A 10 27.05 -24.06 24.82
C VAL A 10 25.95 -23.96 23.78
N ASN A 11 25.66 -25.08 23.12
CA ASN A 11 24.47 -25.28 22.32
C ASN A 11 23.56 -26.22 23.14
N ARG A 12 22.51 -25.69 23.76
CA ARG A 12 21.49 -26.49 24.44
C ARG A 12 20.16 -26.30 23.71
N SER A 13 19.89 -27.27 22.85
CA SER A 13 18.56 -27.61 22.35
C SER A 13 17.66 -28.00 23.53
N ALA A 14 16.62 -27.21 23.80
CA ALA A 14 15.58 -27.53 24.75
C ALA A 14 14.21 -27.42 24.06
N THR A 15 13.67 -28.56 23.66
CA THR A 15 12.24 -28.71 23.35
C THR A 15 11.48 -29.01 24.63
N PRO A 16 10.40 -28.30 24.97
CA PRO A 16 9.43 -28.79 25.94
C PRO A 16 8.28 -29.49 25.22
N VAL A 17 8.09 -30.77 25.53
CA VAL A 17 6.85 -31.52 25.29
C VAL A 17 6.23 -31.77 26.66
N GLN A 18 5.06 -31.18 26.93
CA GLN A 18 3.88 -31.81 27.55
C GLN A 18 2.84 -30.75 27.90
N ALA A 19 1.74 -30.74 27.16
CA ALA A 19 0.48 -30.16 27.60
C ALA A 19 -0.45 -31.32 27.97
N SER A 20 -0.67 -31.53 29.26
CA SER A 20 -1.89 -32.16 29.75
C SER A 20 -2.49 -31.21 30.77
N VAL A 21 -3.77 -30.88 30.58
CA VAL A 21 -4.81 -30.60 31.57
C VAL A 21 -5.98 -30.02 30.77
N ARG A 22 -7.01 -30.86 30.64
CA ARG A 22 -8.37 -30.45 30.31
C ARG A 22 -8.82 -29.43 31.36
N SER A 23 -9.32 -28.29 30.91
CA SER A 23 -10.19 -27.44 31.73
C SER A 23 -11.29 -26.89 30.84
N ASP A 24 -12.45 -27.52 30.95
CA ASP A 24 -13.72 -27.05 30.42
C ASP A 24 -14.11 -25.78 31.17
N SER A 25 -14.17 -24.64 30.47
CA SER A 25 -14.79 -23.41 30.97
C SER A 25 -15.13 -22.47 29.81
N SER A 26 -16.08 -22.87 28.95
CA SER A 26 -16.72 -21.96 28.02
C SER A 26 -17.79 -21.16 28.76
N SER A 27 -17.46 -19.96 29.23
CA SER A 27 -18.44 -18.95 29.61
C SER A 27 -19.11 -18.41 28.34
N VAL A 28 -20.19 -19.07 27.94
CA VAL A 28 -21.03 -18.65 26.81
C VAL A 28 -21.73 -17.33 27.20
N LEU A 29 -21.25 -16.21 26.67
CA LEU A 29 -21.97 -14.93 26.67
C LEU A 29 -23.30 -15.12 25.92
N LYS A 30 -24.38 -15.31 26.68
CA LYS A 30 -25.77 -15.40 26.21
C LYS A 30 -26.33 -14.02 25.81
N THR A 31 -25.79 -13.44 24.74
CA THR A 31 -26.51 -12.41 23.99
C THR A 31 -26.43 -12.75 22.50
N PRO A 32 -27.54 -13.11 21.85
CA PRO A 32 -27.52 -13.32 20.41
C PRO A 32 -27.17 -12.01 19.71
N PHE A 33 -26.19 -12.07 18.80
CA PHE A 33 -25.93 -11.01 17.84
C PHE A 33 -27.22 -10.72 17.07
N LYS A 34 -27.59 -9.44 17.01
CA LYS A 34 -28.68 -8.96 16.15
C LYS A 34 -28.09 -8.81 14.74
N PRO A 35 -28.46 -9.66 13.76
CA PRO A 35 -27.95 -9.48 12.41
C PRO A 35 -28.49 -8.16 11.83
N LEU A 36 -27.61 -7.37 11.22
CA LEU A 36 -27.96 -6.20 10.42
C LEU A 36 -28.62 -6.64 9.10
N SER A 37 -29.80 -7.24 9.19
CA SER A 37 -30.67 -7.46 8.04
C SER A 37 -31.35 -6.13 7.72
N GLY A 38 -30.73 -5.29 6.88
CA GLY A 38 -31.31 -4.00 6.55
C GLY A 38 -30.53 -3.04 5.65
N LEU A 39 -29.58 -3.49 4.82
CA LEU A 39 -28.96 -2.61 3.81
C LEU A 39 -28.91 -3.22 2.40
N GLU A 40 -29.92 -4.03 2.07
CA GLU A 40 -30.18 -4.50 0.70
C GLU A 40 -31.26 -3.60 0.11
N GLY A 41 -30.88 -2.52 -0.56
CA GLY A 41 -31.87 -1.62 -1.12
C GLY A 41 -31.33 -0.42 -1.86
N HIS A 42 -30.42 -0.60 -2.83
CA HIS A 42 -30.24 0.31 -3.98
C HIS A 42 -29.41 -0.33 -5.09
N ARG A 43 -29.85 -1.46 -5.65
CA ARG A 43 -29.39 -1.91 -6.98
C ARG A 43 -30.51 -2.70 -7.64
N ASN A 44 -31.26 -2.05 -8.52
CA ASN A 44 -31.86 -2.67 -9.72
C ASN A 44 -32.67 -1.63 -10.51
N LEU A 45 -32.06 -1.06 -11.55
CA LEU A 45 -32.63 -0.76 -12.87
C LEU A 45 -31.40 -0.71 -13.78
N ILE A 46 -31.03 -1.77 -14.50
CA ILE A 46 -31.51 -2.08 -15.86
C ILE A 46 -31.38 -3.59 -16.07
N ALA A 47 -32.48 -4.20 -16.51
CA ALA A 47 -32.59 -5.62 -16.84
C ALA A 47 -32.37 -5.84 -18.34
N SER A 48 -31.63 -6.91 -18.70
CA SER A 48 -32.05 -7.86 -19.75
C SER A 48 -31.15 -9.11 -19.83
N LYS A 49 -31.63 -10.20 -19.21
CA LYS A 49 -31.72 -11.61 -19.70
C LYS A 49 -30.45 -12.48 -19.96
N PRO A 50 -30.58 -13.84 -19.94
CA PRO A 50 -29.72 -14.68 -19.09
C PRO A 50 -29.04 -15.88 -19.79
N THR A 51 -28.26 -16.61 -18.98
CA THR A 51 -27.96 -18.06 -19.02
C THR A 51 -26.58 -18.48 -19.55
N SER A 52 -25.71 -18.90 -18.64
CA SER A 52 -25.13 -20.27 -18.61
C SER A 52 -24.00 -20.39 -17.57
N ASN A 53 -24.26 -21.20 -16.54
CA ASN A 53 -23.34 -22.03 -15.75
C ASN A 53 -21.82 -21.73 -15.81
N GLN A 54 -21.23 -21.32 -14.67
CA GLN A 54 -20.07 -22.02 -14.10
C GLN A 54 -19.84 -21.67 -12.62
N LYS A 55 -19.06 -22.53 -11.98
CA LYS A 55 -19.15 -23.01 -10.61
C LYS A 55 -17.95 -22.46 -9.80
N ILE A 56 -18.25 -21.71 -8.74
CA ILE A 56 -17.56 -21.59 -7.43
C ILE A 56 -16.02 -21.67 -7.42
N ALA A 57 -15.36 -20.54 -7.13
CA ALA A 57 -14.38 -20.40 -6.05
C ALA A 57 -14.18 -18.90 -5.71
N PRO A 58 -14.47 -18.43 -4.48
CA PRO A 58 -14.07 -17.09 -4.06
C PRO A 58 -12.63 -17.17 -3.55
N ILE A 59 -11.67 -16.69 -4.33
CA ILE A 59 -10.34 -16.39 -3.82
C ILE A 59 -10.43 -15.16 -2.91
N SER A 60 -10.49 -15.47 -1.62
CA SER A 60 -9.80 -14.79 -0.53
C SER A 60 -9.64 -13.28 -0.72
N SER A 61 -10.65 -12.55 -0.26
CA SER A 61 -10.50 -11.19 0.23
C SER A 61 -9.34 -11.15 1.23
N VAL A 62 -8.20 -10.61 0.79
CA VAL A 62 -7.14 -10.14 1.69
C VAL A 62 -7.72 -8.99 2.50
N ALA A 63 -8.36 -9.35 3.61
CA ALA A 63 -8.61 -8.48 4.74
C ALA A 63 -7.25 -8.10 5.34
N ALA A 64 -6.64 -7.08 4.76
CA ALA A 64 -5.45 -6.43 5.31
C ALA A 64 -5.74 -4.95 5.48
N SER A 65 -6.74 -4.62 6.31
CA SER A 65 -6.84 -3.29 6.92
C SER A 65 -7.82 -3.30 8.09
N SER A 66 -7.43 -3.88 9.22
CA SER A 66 -8.19 -3.73 10.47
C SER A 66 -7.32 -3.50 11.71
N THR A 67 -6.01 -3.36 11.55
CA THR A 67 -5.10 -3.23 12.70
C THR A 67 -4.57 -1.80 12.89
N SER A 68 -4.51 -0.98 11.84
CA SER A 68 -4.01 0.40 11.91
C SER A 68 -5.04 1.44 12.39
N THR A 69 -6.33 1.12 12.32
CA THR A 69 -7.41 2.06 12.71
C THR A 69 -7.69 2.10 14.21
N SER A 70 -7.32 1.06 14.97
CA SER A 70 -7.69 0.97 16.39
C SER A 70 -6.89 1.92 17.30
N THR A 71 -5.64 2.24 16.94
CA THR A 71 -4.79 3.16 17.70
C THR A 71 -5.14 4.61 17.38
N ALA A 72 -5.22 4.96 16.09
CA ALA A 72 -5.61 6.30 15.65
C ALA A 72 -7.01 6.70 16.15
N ALA A 73 -8.01 5.81 16.05
CA ALA A 73 -9.35 6.10 16.55
C ALA A 73 -9.43 6.19 18.09
N ARG A 74 -8.49 5.59 18.82
CA ARG A 74 -8.41 5.66 20.29
C ARG A 74 -7.68 6.92 20.75
N GLU A 75 -6.64 7.35 20.04
CA GLU A 75 -5.93 8.62 20.28
C GLU A 75 -6.84 9.84 20.04
N LEU A 76 -7.68 9.79 18.99
CA LEU A 76 -8.65 10.87 18.72
C LEU A 76 -9.72 11.03 19.80
N ARG A 77 -10.01 9.98 20.59
CA ARG A 77 -10.99 10.05 21.69
C ARG A 77 -10.42 10.69 22.96
N THR A 78 -9.10 10.77 23.09
CA THR A 78 -8.43 11.37 24.25
C THR A 78 -7.93 12.79 23.99
N ARG A 79 -7.84 13.20 22.72
CA ARG A 79 -7.47 14.58 22.33
C ARG A 79 -8.64 15.52 22.54
N SER A 80 -8.35 16.73 23.01
CA SER A 80 -9.37 17.77 23.11
C SER A 80 -9.66 18.36 21.72
N THR A 81 -10.87 18.89 21.54
CA THR A 81 -11.26 19.53 20.27
C THR A 81 -10.39 20.75 19.95
N THR A 82 -9.85 21.42 20.97
CA THR A 82 -8.97 22.58 20.80
C THR A 82 -7.59 22.17 20.30
N GLU A 83 -7.03 21.07 20.82
CA GLU A 83 -5.76 20.49 20.32
C GLU A 83 -5.88 20.08 18.84
N LEU A 84 -7.00 19.48 18.45
CA LEU A 84 -7.24 19.11 17.05
C LEU A 84 -7.36 20.33 16.13
N GLN A 85 -7.92 21.44 16.62
CA GLN A 85 -8.02 22.68 15.86
C GLN A 85 -6.65 23.33 15.66
N GLU A 86 -5.81 23.32 16.70
CA GLU A 86 -4.42 23.79 16.63
C GLU A 86 -3.61 22.96 15.63
N GLU A 87 -3.70 21.63 15.69
CA GLU A 87 -3.03 20.71 14.76
C GLU A 87 -3.46 20.94 13.30
N VAL A 88 -4.76 21.18 13.05
CA VAL A 88 -5.25 21.50 11.70
C VAL A 88 -4.72 22.85 11.22
N ALA A 89 -4.65 23.86 12.09
CA ALA A 89 -4.10 25.16 11.74
C ALA A 89 -2.61 25.07 11.39
N ASP A 90 -1.84 24.31 12.16
CA ASP A 90 -0.42 24.06 11.89
C ASP A 90 -0.22 23.35 10.54
N MET A 91 -1.02 22.32 10.25
CA MET A 91 -0.97 21.65 8.96
C MET A 91 -1.35 22.57 7.80
N GLN A 92 -2.35 23.42 7.97
CA GLN A 92 -2.74 24.41 6.95
C GLN A 92 -1.62 25.41 6.68
N MET A 93 -0.93 25.87 7.73
CA MET A 93 0.22 26.77 7.59
C MET A 93 1.30 26.12 6.73
N ILE A 94 1.70 24.87 7.04
CA ILE A 94 2.72 24.15 6.28
C ILE A 94 2.32 23.96 4.81
N LEU A 95 1.06 23.61 4.55
CA LEU A 95 0.56 23.45 3.18
C LEU A 95 0.59 24.77 2.40
N SER A 96 0.20 25.87 3.05
CA SER A 96 0.22 27.20 2.43
C SER A 96 1.65 27.64 2.08
N GLU A 97 2.61 27.43 2.98
CA GLU A 97 4.03 27.75 2.76
C GLU A 97 4.59 26.98 1.56
N LYS A 98 4.29 25.68 1.48
CA LYS A 98 4.73 24.83 0.36
C LYS A 98 4.10 25.26 -0.96
N LEU A 99 2.82 25.64 -0.97
CA LEU A 99 2.14 26.11 -2.16
C LEU A 99 2.76 27.43 -2.66
N ILE A 100 3.05 28.35 -1.75
CA ILE A 100 3.72 29.62 -2.07
C ILE A 100 5.11 29.35 -2.68
N ALA A 101 5.92 28.50 -2.06
CA ALA A 101 7.25 28.18 -2.56
C ALA A 101 7.21 27.51 -3.95
N HIS A 102 6.26 26.60 -4.17
CA HIS A 102 6.04 25.97 -5.47
C HIS A 102 5.66 26.99 -6.54
N ASN A 103 4.71 27.89 -6.25
CA ASN A 103 4.25 28.89 -7.19
C ASN A 103 5.29 29.99 -7.45
N ALA A 104 6.15 30.30 -6.48
CA ALA A 104 7.31 31.16 -6.68
C ALA A 104 8.29 30.54 -7.70
N SER A 105 8.62 29.24 -7.55
CA SER A 105 9.47 28.53 -8.52
C SER A 105 8.85 28.48 -9.92
N ARG A 106 7.52 28.32 -10.01
CA ARG A 106 6.81 28.40 -11.30
C ARG A 106 6.89 29.80 -11.91
N ALA A 107 6.74 30.84 -11.12
CA ALA A 107 6.85 32.22 -11.58
C ALA A 107 8.27 32.53 -12.11
N GLU A 108 9.32 32.04 -11.45
CA GLU A 108 10.70 32.12 -11.94
C GLU A 108 10.89 31.42 -13.29
N ALA A 109 10.18 30.31 -13.50
CA ALA A 109 10.16 29.58 -14.77
C ALA A 109 9.20 30.19 -15.82
N GLY A 110 8.54 31.32 -15.53
CA GLY A 110 7.57 31.95 -16.43
C GLY A 110 6.27 31.15 -16.60
N LEU A 111 5.97 30.25 -15.67
CA LEU A 111 4.78 29.40 -15.67
C LEU A 111 3.68 30.02 -14.80
N ALA A 112 2.42 29.76 -15.19
CA ALA A 112 1.26 30.20 -14.41
C ALA A 112 1.19 29.51 -13.03
N GLU A 113 0.57 30.20 -12.09
CA GLU A 113 0.25 29.70 -10.75
C GLU A 113 -0.63 28.44 -10.83
N GLN A 114 -0.41 27.50 -9.91
CA GLN A 114 -1.23 26.29 -9.80
C GLN A 114 -1.88 26.18 -8.43
N GLN A 115 -3.09 25.61 -8.45
CA GLN A 115 -3.80 25.20 -7.23
C GLN A 115 -3.43 23.76 -6.84
N PRO A 116 -3.53 23.38 -5.55
CA PRO A 116 -3.14 22.05 -5.07
C PRO A 116 -3.74 20.89 -5.88
N GLU A 117 -5.02 20.98 -6.26
CA GLU A 117 -5.71 19.94 -7.03
C GLU A 117 -5.11 19.79 -8.43
N GLN A 118 -4.67 20.89 -9.04
CA GLN A 118 -4.03 20.90 -10.36
C GLN A 118 -2.64 20.26 -10.29
N ILE A 119 -1.87 20.56 -9.23
CA ILE A 119 -0.55 19.97 -9.00
C ILE A 119 -0.67 18.45 -8.89
N VAL A 120 -1.61 17.97 -8.07
CA VAL A 120 -1.84 16.53 -7.88
C VAL A 120 -2.33 15.88 -9.18
N ALA A 121 -3.26 16.52 -9.89
CA ALA A 121 -3.76 15.99 -11.16
C ALA A 121 -2.67 15.89 -12.23
N GLU A 122 -1.80 16.89 -12.33
CA GLU A 122 -0.67 16.88 -13.26
C GLU A 122 0.32 15.77 -12.90
N TYR A 123 0.64 15.61 -11.61
CA TYR A 123 1.52 14.55 -11.14
C TYR A 123 0.96 13.15 -11.45
N ILE A 124 -0.33 12.92 -11.19
CA ILE A 124 -1.01 11.66 -11.53
C ILE A 124 -0.95 11.41 -13.04
N ARG A 125 -1.20 12.44 -13.85
CA ARG A 125 -1.16 12.34 -15.31
C ARG A 125 0.23 11.94 -15.78
N LEU A 126 1.27 12.63 -15.33
CA LEU A 126 2.66 12.35 -15.69
C LEU A 126 3.10 10.95 -15.26
N LEU A 127 2.73 10.52 -14.06
CA LEU A 127 3.07 9.19 -13.56
C LEU A 127 2.37 8.09 -14.36
N THR A 128 1.11 8.31 -14.72
CA THR A 128 0.32 7.37 -15.55
C THR A 128 0.90 7.28 -16.95
N GLU A 129 1.25 8.43 -17.55
CA GLU A 129 1.87 8.50 -18.87
C GLU A 129 3.23 7.80 -18.89
N TYR A 130 4.07 8.05 -17.87
CA TYR A 130 5.35 7.36 -17.70
C TYR A 130 5.17 5.84 -17.63
N ASN A 131 4.25 5.35 -16.78
CA ASN A 131 4.01 3.92 -16.66
C ASN A 131 3.51 3.31 -17.97
N SER A 132 2.59 4.00 -18.66
CA SER A 132 2.09 3.55 -19.97
C SER A 132 3.21 3.41 -21.00
N VAL A 133 4.10 4.41 -21.09
CA VAL A 133 5.22 4.38 -22.03
C VAL A 133 6.23 3.31 -21.63
N LYS A 134 6.58 3.22 -20.34
CA LYS A 134 7.49 2.20 -19.81
C LYS A 134 7.01 0.79 -20.13
N ASP A 135 5.74 0.50 -19.87
CA ASP A 135 5.17 -0.83 -20.11
C ASP A 135 5.14 -1.16 -21.61
N ALA A 136 4.79 -0.19 -22.47
CA ALA A 136 4.81 -0.37 -23.91
C ALA A 136 6.24 -0.63 -24.44
N VAL A 137 7.23 0.14 -23.97
CA VAL A 137 8.64 -0.02 -24.33
C VAL A 137 9.16 -1.38 -23.88
N GLN A 138 8.82 -1.82 -22.66
CA GLN A 138 9.22 -3.13 -22.16
C GLN A 138 8.75 -4.26 -23.09
N VAL A 139 7.48 -4.22 -23.51
CA VAL A 139 6.92 -5.21 -24.45
C VAL A 139 7.65 -5.20 -25.79
N ILE A 140 8.00 -4.02 -26.30
CA ILE A 140 8.74 -3.89 -27.57
C ILE A 140 10.16 -4.44 -27.42
N PHE A 141 10.86 -4.08 -26.34
CA PHE A 141 12.23 -4.52 -26.10
C PHE A 141 12.31 -6.03 -25.89
N ASP A 142 11.35 -6.63 -25.20
CA ASP A 142 11.29 -8.09 -25.03
C ASP A 142 11.08 -8.81 -26.38
N LYS A 143 10.23 -8.26 -27.27
CA LYS A 143 10.06 -8.80 -28.63
C LYS A 143 11.32 -8.67 -29.48
N ILE A 144 12.02 -7.53 -29.39
CA ILE A 144 13.29 -7.35 -30.12
C ILE A 144 14.34 -8.33 -29.59
N ALA A 145 14.45 -8.48 -28.27
CA ALA A 145 15.34 -9.44 -27.63
C ALA A 145 15.06 -10.88 -28.08
N GLU A 146 13.78 -11.25 -28.19
CA GLU A 146 13.36 -12.57 -28.70
C GLU A 146 13.75 -12.78 -30.17
N ILE A 147 13.50 -11.80 -31.04
CA ILE A 147 13.82 -11.88 -32.47
C ILE A 147 15.33 -11.91 -32.71
N GLU A 148 16.08 -11.04 -32.02
CA GLU A 148 17.54 -10.93 -32.15
C GLU A 148 18.28 -12.03 -31.35
N GLN A 149 17.57 -12.81 -30.52
CA GLN A 149 18.14 -13.79 -29.59
C GLN A 149 19.21 -13.20 -28.67
N LEU A 150 19.00 -11.95 -28.25
CA LEU A 150 19.88 -11.23 -27.33
C LEU A 150 19.22 -11.10 -25.96
N PRO A 151 20.02 -11.04 -24.86
CA PRO A 151 19.48 -10.69 -23.55
C PRO A 151 18.80 -9.31 -23.57
N SER A 152 17.65 -9.15 -22.91
CA SER A 152 16.94 -7.85 -22.85
C SER A 152 17.82 -6.70 -22.33
N LYS A 153 18.81 -6.99 -21.48
CA LYS A 153 19.80 -6.00 -21.00
C LYS A 153 20.59 -5.34 -22.13
N ASP A 154 20.91 -6.07 -23.18
CA ASP A 154 21.71 -5.55 -24.30
C ASP A 154 20.85 -4.66 -25.20
N ILE A 155 19.58 -5.02 -25.38
CA ILE A 155 18.58 -4.18 -26.08
C ILE A 155 18.36 -2.88 -25.30
N HIS A 156 18.17 -2.98 -23.98
CA HIS A 156 18.02 -1.84 -23.08
C HIS A 156 19.21 -0.86 -23.17
N ALA A 157 20.45 -1.38 -23.12
CA ALA A 157 21.66 -0.58 -23.26
C ALA A 157 21.78 0.08 -24.65
N ARG A 158 21.41 -0.63 -25.72
CA ARG A 158 21.42 -0.12 -27.10
C ARG A 158 20.52 1.10 -27.29
N TYR A 159 19.41 1.18 -26.55
CA TYR A 159 18.49 2.31 -26.57
C TYR A 159 18.70 3.30 -25.42
N GLY A 160 19.78 3.18 -24.65
CA GLY A 160 20.08 4.09 -23.54
C GLY A 160 19.14 3.95 -22.34
N VAL A 161 18.37 2.87 -22.25
CA VAL A 161 17.47 2.55 -21.14
C VAL A 161 18.18 1.60 -20.19
N GLY A 162 19.18 2.09 -19.46
CA GLY A 162 19.97 1.29 -18.53
C GLY A 162 20.38 2.09 -17.30
N ASN A 163 20.50 1.41 -16.15
CA ASN A 163 20.96 2.05 -14.93
C ASN A 163 22.42 2.53 -15.11
N GLU A 164 22.63 3.81 -14.77
CA GLU A 164 23.92 4.51 -14.61
C GLU A 164 24.54 5.12 -15.88
N ALA A 165 24.08 6.33 -16.22
CA ALA A 165 25.02 7.41 -16.49
C ALA A 165 25.49 7.94 -15.12
N LYS A 166 26.70 7.55 -14.73
CA LYS A 166 27.47 8.18 -13.66
C LYS A 166 28.34 9.27 -14.24
#